data_AF-A0AAD7F6I4-F1
#
_entry.id   AF-A0AAD7F6I4-F1
#
_cell.length_a   1.000
_cell.length_b   1.000
_cell.length_c   1.000
_cell.angle_alpha   90.00
_cell.angle_beta   90.00
_cell.angle_gamma   90.00
#
_symmetry.space_group_name_H-M   'P 1'
#
loop_
_entity.id
_entity.type
_entity.pdbx_description
1 polymer ?
#
loop_
_entity_poly.entity_id
_entity_poly.type
_entity_poly.pdbx_seq_one_letter_code
_entity_poly.pdbx_strand_id
1 'polypeptide(L)'
;MPGFQVHNKSNQIIHCSITSKTRPTNEKEIKPFEQSTWERDGWEDVSIRNKQNTQRTALWINRGGPAEVHFDGFDKPLTIYNDYKPAPGFTVNNLSSRTISCFVSTNSGGNGAWFSIPPGKNMTRPRSGWEAIGVKSEDGKQRKGEFVDNDGKLIEVDFLGFDEGFVVHKAPENFIAAEHYAEAIRIADRSYAAGDSTASLPGGLTASIFKCDTLEHLTTGKKGPSLGDHNQIYVLGCLINHLKYGLAEPGLVVSVTPDWVKVAAYSCEFDTIVVLGFPTKAIDLVAPGKTRPIVGTQLLIVSQFSRRGPNTQGVQADITMGPRTLDKWYNFHPLVAQFVSDDSHAPLWKERMDEIDEELWKDTWEHWTDWKVTLCRKLPLAR
;
A
#
# COMPACT_ATOMS: atom_id res chain seq x y z
N MET A 1 -3.30 19.67 -23.95
CA MET A 1 -3.58 20.56 -22.81
C MET A 1 -3.96 19.70 -21.62
N PRO A 2 -3.49 19.99 -20.39
CA PRO A 2 -3.98 19.31 -19.19
C PRO A 2 -5.49 19.59 -19.04
N GLY A 3 -6.26 18.56 -18.68
CA GLY A 3 -7.71 18.67 -18.57
C GLY A 3 -8.42 17.33 -18.49
N PHE A 4 -9.65 17.35 -17.96
CA PHE A 4 -10.53 16.19 -17.92
C PHE A 4 -11.48 16.22 -19.11
N GLN A 5 -11.66 15.09 -19.76
CA GLN A 5 -12.73 14.82 -20.71
C GLN A 5 -13.65 13.78 -20.10
N VAL A 6 -14.95 14.05 -20.06
CA VAL A 6 -15.95 13.08 -19.62
C VAL A 6 -16.84 12.76 -20.81
N HIS A 7 -16.80 11.50 -21.25
CA HIS A 7 -17.62 10.97 -22.33
C HIS A 7 -18.83 10.26 -21.73
N ASN A 8 -20.01 10.75 -22.06
CA ASN A 8 -21.25 10.06 -21.74
C ASN A 8 -21.50 8.99 -22.81
N LYS A 9 -21.15 7.74 -22.55
CA LYS A 9 -21.41 6.60 -23.46
C LYS A 9 -22.76 5.91 -23.18
N SER A 10 -23.56 6.45 -22.27
CA SER A 10 -24.87 5.93 -21.93
C SER A 10 -25.97 6.53 -22.84
N ASN A 11 -27.19 6.01 -22.70
CA ASN A 11 -28.39 6.53 -23.34
C ASN A 11 -29.14 7.59 -22.49
N GLN A 12 -28.57 8.04 -21.36
CA GLN A 12 -29.20 8.98 -20.44
C GLN A 12 -28.53 10.36 -20.50
N ILE A 13 -29.29 11.42 -20.25
CA ILE A 13 -28.71 12.74 -19.98
C ILE A 13 -28.10 12.70 -18.57
N ILE A 14 -26.85 13.11 -18.46
CA ILE A 14 -26.16 13.22 -17.19
C ILE A 14 -25.77 14.65 -16.87
N HIS A 15 -25.62 14.89 -15.58
CA HIS A 15 -25.11 16.12 -15.01
C HIS A 15 -23.76 15.78 -14.37
N CYS A 16 -22.70 16.39 -14.87
CA CYS A 16 -21.33 16.14 -14.44
C CYS A 16 -20.73 17.40 -13.81
N SER A 17 -20.13 17.25 -12.64
CA SER A 17 -19.36 18.31 -11.99
C SER A 17 -17.95 17.81 -11.68
N ILE A 18 -16.97 18.72 -11.78
CA ILE A 18 -15.56 18.43 -11.46
C ILE A 18 -15.16 19.36 -10.33
N THR A 19 -15.13 18.84 -9.10
CA THR A 19 -14.93 19.65 -7.91
C THR A 19 -13.57 19.38 -7.26
N SER A 20 -12.84 20.45 -6.94
CA SER A 20 -11.71 20.34 -6.03
C SER A 20 -12.21 20.64 -4.62
N LYS A 21 -11.52 20.14 -3.59
CA LYS A 21 -11.84 20.44 -2.18
C LYS A 21 -11.99 21.95 -1.88
N THR A 22 -11.44 22.82 -2.74
CA THR A 22 -11.41 24.26 -2.54
C THR A 22 -12.34 25.04 -3.46
N ARG A 23 -12.80 24.47 -4.60
CA ARG A 23 -13.63 25.18 -5.58
C ARG A 23 -14.58 24.24 -6.34
N PRO A 24 -15.90 24.28 -6.07
CA PRO A 24 -16.87 23.60 -6.91
C PRO A 24 -16.91 24.27 -8.29
N THR A 25 -17.01 23.47 -9.36
CA THR A 25 -17.33 24.00 -10.69
C THR A 25 -18.83 24.01 -10.94
N ASN A 26 -19.23 24.84 -11.90
CA ASN A 26 -20.55 24.71 -12.50
C ASN A 26 -20.68 23.32 -13.12
N GLU A 27 -21.74 22.65 -12.71
CA GLU A 27 -22.16 21.40 -13.31
C GLU A 27 -22.47 21.60 -14.80
N LYS A 28 -22.09 20.63 -15.63
CA LYS A 28 -22.39 20.60 -17.06
C LYS A 28 -23.34 19.44 -17.36
N GLU A 29 -24.40 19.72 -18.10
CA GLU A 29 -25.23 18.68 -18.72
C GLU A 29 -24.45 18.06 -19.90
N ILE A 30 -24.36 16.73 -19.94
CA ILE A 30 -23.76 15.98 -21.06
C ILE A 30 -24.83 15.04 -21.61
N LYS A 31 -25.22 15.22 -22.88
CA LYS A 31 -26.24 14.37 -23.51
C LYS A 31 -25.68 12.99 -23.86
N PRO A 32 -26.55 12.01 -24.16
CA PRO A 32 -26.11 10.70 -24.64
C PRO A 32 -25.10 10.81 -25.78
N PHE A 33 -23.99 10.09 -25.65
CA PHE A 33 -22.89 10.00 -26.63
C PHE A 33 -22.13 11.30 -26.90
N GLU A 34 -22.33 12.33 -26.06
CA GLU A 34 -21.53 13.56 -26.08
C GLU A 34 -20.37 13.49 -25.07
N GLN A 35 -19.45 14.45 -25.19
CA GLN A 35 -18.38 14.65 -24.23
C GLN A 35 -18.34 16.10 -23.75
N SER A 36 -17.76 16.30 -22.58
CA SER A 36 -17.41 17.63 -22.09
C SER A 36 -15.96 17.66 -21.65
N THR A 37 -15.32 18.82 -21.81
CA THR A 37 -13.93 19.07 -21.40
C THR A 37 -13.88 20.08 -20.27
N TRP A 38 -12.95 19.89 -19.33
CA TRP A 38 -12.63 20.80 -18.24
C TRP A 38 -11.12 21.03 -18.23
N GLU A 39 -10.72 22.29 -18.32
CA GLU A 39 -9.33 22.72 -18.18
C GLU A 39 -8.98 22.79 -16.69
N ARG A 40 -8.81 21.61 -16.09
CA ARG A 40 -8.40 21.48 -14.69
C ARG A 40 -7.18 20.57 -14.60
N ASP A 41 -6.33 20.89 -13.64
CA ASP A 41 -5.19 20.12 -13.23
C ASP A 41 -5.30 19.79 -11.74
N GLY A 42 -4.56 18.79 -11.30
CA GLY A 42 -4.59 18.34 -9.92
C GLY A 42 -5.78 17.41 -9.60
N TRP A 43 -6.06 17.30 -8.30
CA TRP A 43 -7.05 16.39 -7.71
C TRP A 43 -8.47 16.96 -7.83
N GLU A 44 -9.35 16.22 -8.50
CA GLU A 44 -10.73 16.61 -8.77
C GLU A 44 -11.70 15.42 -8.61
N ASP A 45 -12.81 15.64 -7.90
CA ASP A 45 -13.93 14.71 -7.83
C ASP A 45 -14.81 14.90 -9.07
N VAL A 46 -14.88 13.87 -9.92
CA VAL A 46 -15.77 13.79 -11.07
C VAL A 46 -17.07 13.15 -10.60
N SER A 47 -18.06 13.99 -10.29
CA SER A 47 -19.37 13.56 -9.82
C SER A 47 -20.38 13.59 -10.95
N ILE A 48 -21.04 12.45 -11.21
CA ILE A 48 -22.02 12.27 -12.26
C ILE A 48 -23.35 11.86 -11.64
N ARG A 49 -24.43 12.56 -12.00
CA ARG A 49 -25.79 12.24 -11.58
C ARG A 49 -26.76 12.27 -12.76
N ASN A 50 -27.87 11.56 -12.65
CA ASN A 50 -28.93 11.66 -13.65
C ASN A 50 -29.71 12.98 -13.49
N LYS A 51 -30.50 13.33 -14.51
CA LYS A 51 -31.32 14.56 -14.52
C LYS A 51 -32.28 14.68 -13.32
N GLN A 52 -32.76 13.55 -12.80
CA GLN A 52 -33.68 13.51 -11.66
C GLN A 52 -32.95 13.51 -10.30
N ASN A 53 -31.62 13.45 -10.28
CA ASN A 53 -30.80 13.33 -9.07
C ASN A 53 -31.17 12.13 -8.18
N THR A 54 -31.66 11.05 -8.78
CA THR A 54 -32.02 9.80 -8.07
C THR A 54 -30.89 8.77 -8.13
N GLN A 55 -29.97 8.91 -9.08
CA GLN A 55 -28.78 8.07 -9.22
C GLN A 55 -27.55 8.96 -9.30
N ARG A 56 -26.48 8.53 -8.65
CA ARG A 56 -25.20 9.22 -8.62
C ARG A 56 -24.06 8.22 -8.64
N THR A 57 -22.97 8.59 -9.29
CA THR A 57 -21.67 7.93 -9.23
C THR A 57 -20.61 9.02 -9.18
N ALA A 58 -19.48 8.72 -8.56
CA ALA A 58 -18.40 9.69 -8.41
C ALA A 58 -17.06 8.97 -8.49
N LEU A 59 -16.05 9.69 -8.94
CA LEU A 59 -14.70 9.18 -9.04
C LEU A 59 -13.71 10.29 -8.77
N TRP A 60 -12.81 10.06 -7.83
CA TRP A 60 -11.75 11.01 -7.53
C TRP A 60 -10.56 10.75 -8.45
N ILE A 61 -10.14 11.76 -9.20
CA ILE A 61 -9.07 11.65 -10.18
C ILE A 61 -8.07 12.78 -9.97
N ASN A 62 -6.78 12.51 -10.04
CA ASN A 62 -5.76 13.54 -10.12
C ASN A 62 -4.93 13.40 -11.34
N ARG A 63 -4.77 14.51 -12.05
CA ARG A 63 -3.86 14.51 -13.16
C ARG A 63 -3.00 15.75 -13.17
N GLY A 64 -1.71 15.52 -13.41
CA GLY A 64 -0.82 16.47 -14.07
C GLY A 64 -0.90 16.41 -15.61
N GLY A 65 -1.92 15.75 -16.18
CA GLY A 65 -2.07 15.50 -17.62
C GLY A 65 -3.54 15.28 -18.07
N PRO A 66 -3.81 15.00 -19.35
CA PRO A 66 -5.17 14.76 -19.84
C PRO A 66 -5.79 13.47 -19.27
N ALA A 67 -7.05 13.50 -18.85
CA ALA A 67 -7.84 12.32 -18.49
C ALA A 67 -9.06 12.17 -19.38
N GLU A 68 -9.40 10.94 -19.75
CA GLU A 68 -10.69 10.60 -20.32
C GLU A 68 -11.47 9.75 -19.32
N VAL A 69 -12.73 10.10 -19.05
CA VAL A 69 -13.62 9.36 -18.16
C VAL A 69 -14.81 8.93 -18.98
N HIS A 70 -15.06 7.63 -19.07
CA HIS A 70 -16.20 7.07 -19.75
C HIS A 70 -17.28 6.68 -18.75
N PHE A 71 -18.49 7.18 -19.00
CA PHE A 71 -19.70 6.82 -18.28
C PHE A 71 -20.60 5.98 -19.17
N ASP A 72 -20.68 4.68 -18.90
CA ASP A 72 -21.44 3.70 -19.70
C ASP A 72 -22.81 3.33 -19.10
N GLY A 73 -23.21 3.98 -18.01
CA GLY A 73 -24.44 3.73 -17.24
C GLY A 73 -24.20 3.69 -15.72
N PHE A 74 -25.24 3.93 -14.91
CA PHE A 74 -25.15 3.88 -13.44
C PHE A 74 -25.03 2.45 -12.87
N ASP A 75 -25.35 1.45 -13.70
CA ASP A 75 -25.17 0.03 -13.44
C ASP A 75 -23.75 -0.47 -13.74
N LYS A 76 -22.88 0.41 -14.25
CA LYS A 76 -21.49 0.11 -14.63
C LYS A 76 -20.51 1.02 -13.88
N PRO A 77 -19.28 0.54 -13.63
CA PRO A 77 -18.24 1.40 -13.08
C PRO A 77 -17.87 2.51 -14.07
N LEU A 78 -17.49 3.68 -13.54
CA LEU A 78 -16.80 4.70 -14.34
C LEU A 78 -15.46 4.15 -14.81
N THR A 79 -15.15 4.30 -16.09
CA THR A 79 -13.89 3.82 -16.66
C THR A 79 -13.00 5.01 -16.98
N ILE A 80 -11.82 5.09 -16.38
CA ILE A 80 -10.83 6.09 -16.75
C ILE A 80 -10.01 5.53 -17.91
N TYR A 81 -10.05 6.23 -19.04
CA TYR A 81 -9.12 6.01 -20.13
C TYR A 81 -7.96 6.97 -19.98
N ASN A 82 -6.78 6.41 -20.16
CA ASN A 82 -5.57 7.16 -20.12
C ASN A 82 -4.69 6.78 -21.31
N ASP A 83 -4.56 7.72 -22.24
CA ASP A 83 -3.57 7.61 -23.31
C ASP A 83 -2.17 7.97 -22.83
N TYR A 84 -2.00 8.45 -21.59
CA TYR A 84 -0.70 8.59 -20.96
C TYR A 84 -0.16 7.20 -20.61
N LYS A 85 0.51 6.61 -21.59
CA LYS A 85 1.57 5.64 -21.34
C LYS A 85 2.81 6.46 -21.00
N PRO A 86 3.43 6.28 -19.82
CA PRO A 86 4.73 6.88 -19.59
C PRO A 86 5.64 6.46 -20.74
N ALA A 87 6.46 7.40 -21.21
CA ALA A 87 7.39 7.10 -22.28
C ALA A 87 8.18 5.82 -21.91
N PRO A 88 8.40 4.91 -22.88
CA PRO A 88 9.19 3.72 -22.63
C PRO A 88 10.48 4.09 -21.90
N GLY A 89 10.92 3.27 -20.95
CA GLY A 89 12.14 3.57 -20.23
C GLY A 89 12.54 2.56 -19.18
N PHE A 90 13.56 2.94 -18.42
CA PHE A 90 14.08 2.17 -17.30
C PHE A 90 14.23 3.09 -16.10
N THR A 91 13.54 2.78 -15.01
CA THR A 91 13.74 3.37 -13.70
C THR A 91 14.57 2.40 -12.88
N VAL A 92 15.75 2.82 -12.43
CA VAL A 92 16.59 2.01 -11.54
C VAL A 92 16.44 2.55 -10.14
N ASN A 93 15.93 1.72 -9.22
CA ASN A 93 15.74 2.04 -7.81
C ASN A 93 16.92 1.50 -7.00
N ASN A 94 17.63 2.36 -6.28
CA ASN A 94 18.67 1.92 -5.35
C ASN A 94 18.04 1.68 -3.98
N LEU A 95 17.68 0.44 -3.70
CA LEU A 95 17.13 0.00 -2.41
C LEU A 95 18.22 -0.55 -1.46
N SER A 96 19.49 -0.48 -1.87
CA SER A 96 20.62 -0.85 -1.01
C SER A 96 20.97 0.29 -0.04
N SER A 97 21.77 -0.02 0.98
CA SER A 97 22.25 0.95 1.98
C SER A 97 23.39 1.85 1.50
N ARG A 98 23.85 1.72 0.25
CA ARG A 98 25.03 2.44 -0.26
C ARG A 98 24.75 3.18 -1.56
N THR A 99 25.47 4.28 -1.79
CA THR A 99 25.45 4.96 -3.08
C THR A 99 26.01 4.04 -4.15
N ILE A 100 25.34 3.99 -5.31
CA ILE A 100 25.79 3.20 -6.46
C ILE A 100 26.04 4.08 -7.67
N SER A 101 26.93 3.62 -8.55
CA SER A 101 27.01 4.14 -9.91
C SER A 101 26.27 3.20 -10.85
N CYS A 102 25.29 3.72 -11.57
CA CYS A 102 24.47 3.00 -12.53
C CYS A 102 24.76 3.46 -13.96
N PHE A 103 24.78 2.54 -14.91
CA PHE A 103 24.69 2.83 -16.34
C PHE A 103 23.51 2.05 -16.93
N VAL A 104 22.88 2.64 -17.95
CA VAL A 104 21.94 1.95 -18.84
C VAL A 104 22.59 2.00 -20.21
N SER A 105 22.71 0.86 -20.89
CA SER A 105 23.51 0.71 -22.11
C SER A 105 23.07 1.62 -23.23
N THR A 106 23.74 1.58 -24.37
CA THR A 106 23.51 2.51 -25.50
C THR A 106 22.95 1.82 -26.73
N ASN A 107 22.41 0.60 -26.57
CA ASN A 107 21.96 -0.20 -27.71
C ASN A 107 20.86 0.48 -28.54
N SER A 108 20.10 1.41 -27.94
CA SER A 108 19.14 2.28 -28.63
C SER A 108 19.49 3.78 -28.62
N GLY A 109 20.78 4.14 -28.57
CA GLY A 109 21.26 5.48 -28.99
C GLY A 109 21.56 6.52 -27.91
N GLY A 110 22.12 6.14 -26.75
CA GLY A 110 22.54 7.09 -25.71
C GLY A 110 24.06 7.18 -25.44
N ASN A 111 24.46 7.81 -24.33
CA ASN A 111 25.86 7.88 -23.88
C ASN A 111 26.14 6.84 -22.78
N GLY A 112 27.31 6.21 -22.80
CA GLY A 112 27.73 5.19 -21.82
C GLY A 112 28.16 5.77 -20.47
N ALA A 113 27.58 6.91 -20.08
CA ALA A 113 27.93 7.57 -18.84
C ALA A 113 27.37 6.80 -17.64
N TRP A 114 28.12 6.83 -16.55
CA TRP A 114 27.69 6.33 -15.26
C TRP A 114 27.09 7.47 -14.45
N PHE A 115 26.03 7.18 -13.71
CA PHE A 115 25.30 8.15 -12.89
C PHE A 115 25.23 7.66 -11.46
N SER A 116 25.39 8.56 -10.50
CA SER A 116 25.29 8.22 -9.08
C SER A 116 23.82 8.18 -8.64
N ILE A 117 23.44 7.12 -7.93
CA ILE A 117 22.11 6.97 -7.33
C ILE A 117 22.32 6.76 -5.82
N PRO A 118 22.00 7.74 -4.96
CA PRO A 118 22.08 7.57 -3.51
C PRO A 118 21.14 6.48 -2.97
N PRO A 119 21.35 5.97 -1.75
CA PRO A 119 20.42 5.06 -1.08
C PRO A 119 18.99 5.61 -1.05
N GLY A 120 18.01 4.76 -1.36
CA GLY A 120 16.59 5.11 -1.38
C GLY A 120 16.20 6.10 -2.49
N LYS A 121 17.06 6.33 -3.47
CA LYS A 121 16.78 7.18 -4.65
C LYS A 121 16.66 6.35 -5.91
N ASN A 122 16.14 6.96 -6.96
CA ASN A 122 16.00 6.35 -8.26
C ASN A 122 16.48 7.27 -9.39
N MET A 123 16.61 6.69 -10.58
CA MET A 123 16.89 7.40 -11.82
C MET A 123 16.07 6.77 -12.94
N THR A 124 15.37 7.61 -13.71
CA THR A 124 14.64 7.18 -14.90
C THR A 124 15.37 7.59 -16.18
N ARG A 125 15.42 6.65 -17.15
CA ARG A 125 15.96 6.87 -18.49
C ARG A 125 14.89 6.54 -19.54
N PRO A 126 14.36 7.53 -20.27
CA PRO A 126 13.36 7.28 -21.30
C PRO A 126 14.02 6.65 -22.53
N ARG A 127 13.76 5.37 -22.77
CA ARG A 127 14.34 4.52 -23.83
C ARG A 127 13.44 3.36 -24.17
N SER A 128 13.60 2.74 -25.34
CA SER A 128 12.82 1.56 -25.73
C SER A 128 13.72 0.40 -26.17
N GLY A 129 13.22 -0.82 -26.01
CA GLY A 129 13.86 -2.06 -26.43
C GLY A 129 14.79 -2.66 -25.37
N TRP A 130 15.78 -3.44 -25.83
CA TRP A 130 16.76 -4.10 -24.97
C TRP A 130 17.84 -3.14 -24.48
N GLU A 131 18.05 -3.10 -23.17
CA GLU A 131 19.17 -2.40 -22.54
C GLU A 131 19.88 -3.29 -21.51
N ALA A 132 21.20 -3.14 -21.41
CA ALA A 132 21.95 -3.64 -20.27
C ALA A 132 21.93 -2.57 -19.16
N ILE A 133 21.44 -2.94 -17.98
CA ILE A 133 21.53 -2.12 -16.79
C ILE A 133 22.70 -2.64 -15.99
N GLY A 134 23.70 -1.80 -15.75
CA GLY A 134 24.83 -2.18 -14.92
C GLY A 134 25.03 -1.24 -13.75
N VAL A 135 25.37 -1.83 -12.62
CA VAL A 135 25.59 -1.16 -11.35
C VAL A 135 27.00 -1.50 -10.86
N LYS A 136 27.70 -0.52 -10.31
CA LYS A 136 28.99 -0.71 -9.63
C LYS A 136 29.02 0.03 -8.30
N SER A 137 29.80 -0.49 -7.37
CA SER A 137 30.08 0.18 -6.10
C SER A 137 30.80 1.50 -6.35
N GLU A 138 30.75 2.41 -5.38
CA GLU A 138 31.44 3.71 -5.47
C GLU A 138 32.95 3.56 -5.72
N ASP A 139 33.58 2.55 -5.10
CA ASP A 139 34.98 2.18 -5.32
C ASP A 139 35.24 1.37 -6.60
N GLY A 140 34.17 0.99 -7.32
CA GLY A 140 34.22 0.24 -8.56
C GLY A 140 34.65 -1.23 -8.47
N LYS A 141 34.86 -1.76 -7.25
CA LYS A 141 35.32 -3.15 -7.02
C LYS A 141 34.23 -4.19 -7.23
N GLN A 142 32.99 -3.86 -6.90
CA GLN A 142 31.84 -4.72 -7.16
C GLN A 142 31.10 -4.21 -8.38
N ARG A 143 30.68 -5.14 -9.25
CA ARG A 143 29.90 -4.84 -10.46
C ARG A 143 28.84 -5.90 -10.65
N LYS A 144 27.68 -5.49 -11.14
CA LYS A 144 26.57 -6.35 -11.51
C LYS A 144 25.89 -5.77 -12.73
N GLY A 145 25.28 -6.61 -13.56
CA GLY A 145 24.44 -6.11 -14.64
C GLY A 145 23.43 -7.15 -15.09
N GLU A 146 22.37 -6.67 -15.71
CA GLU A 146 21.28 -7.49 -16.25
C GLU A 146 20.78 -6.89 -17.56
N PHE A 147 20.39 -7.76 -18.50
CA PHE A 147 19.77 -7.36 -19.75
C PHE A 147 18.27 -7.36 -19.58
N VAL A 148 17.64 -6.24 -19.90
CA VAL A 148 16.20 -6.05 -19.71
C VAL A 148 15.61 -5.47 -20.99
N ASP A 149 14.59 -6.15 -21.52
CA ASP A 149 13.73 -5.61 -22.56
C ASP A 149 12.55 -4.91 -21.91
N ASN A 150 12.26 -3.68 -22.34
CA ASN A 150 11.09 -2.98 -21.87
C ASN A 150 9.85 -3.13 -22.74
N ASP A 151 9.95 -3.73 -23.93
CA ASP A 151 8.80 -3.97 -24.81
C ASP A 151 7.92 -2.71 -25.03
N GLY A 152 8.58 -1.56 -25.14
CA GLY A 152 7.88 -0.27 -25.30
C GLY A 152 7.12 0.20 -24.07
N LYS A 153 7.47 -0.29 -22.87
CA LYS A 153 6.91 0.11 -21.58
C LYS A 153 7.98 0.79 -20.71
N LEU A 154 7.57 1.42 -19.61
CA LEU A 154 8.49 1.76 -18.53
C LEU A 154 8.77 0.48 -17.73
N ILE A 155 10.01 0.24 -17.30
CA ILE A 155 10.38 -0.89 -16.43
C ILE A 155 11.03 -0.32 -15.19
N GLU A 156 10.69 -0.87 -14.03
CA GLU A 156 11.37 -0.56 -12.78
C GLU A 156 12.32 -1.70 -12.43
N VAL A 157 13.54 -1.36 -12.02
CA VAL A 157 14.58 -2.33 -11.70
C VAL A 157 15.14 -1.99 -10.33
N ASP A 158 14.88 -2.87 -9.36
CA ASP A 158 15.33 -2.69 -7.99
C ASP A 158 16.69 -3.32 -7.79
N PHE A 159 17.61 -2.52 -7.26
CA PHE A 159 18.92 -2.98 -6.80
C PHE A 159 18.93 -3.07 -5.27
N LEU A 160 18.94 -4.30 -4.75
CA LEU A 160 18.93 -4.61 -3.31
C LEU A 160 20.35 -4.74 -2.72
N GLY A 161 21.34 -5.03 -3.55
CA GLY A 161 22.73 -5.24 -3.15
C GLY A 161 23.50 -6.06 -4.18
N PHE A 162 24.83 -6.18 -4.01
CA PHE A 162 25.65 -6.96 -4.94
C PHE A 162 25.45 -8.48 -4.78
N ASP A 163 25.04 -8.91 -3.60
CA ASP A 163 24.81 -10.32 -3.26
C ASP A 163 23.39 -10.79 -3.64
N GLU A 164 22.48 -9.87 -3.96
CA GLU A 164 21.08 -10.13 -4.30
C GLU A 164 20.82 -9.91 -5.79
N GLY A 165 19.97 -10.72 -6.44
CA GLY A 165 19.51 -10.51 -7.81
C GLY A 165 18.86 -9.13 -8.03
N PHE A 166 18.85 -8.61 -9.26
CA PHE A 166 17.94 -7.48 -9.53
C PHE A 166 16.50 -8.01 -9.46
N VAL A 167 15.58 -7.16 -9.02
CA VAL A 167 14.15 -7.42 -9.16
C VAL A 167 13.63 -6.53 -10.28
N VAL A 168 13.24 -7.15 -11.40
CA VAL A 168 12.74 -6.44 -12.58
C VAL A 168 11.23 -6.45 -12.56
N HIS A 169 10.64 -5.28 -12.32
CA HIS A 169 9.22 -5.05 -12.40
C HIS A 169 8.89 -4.50 -13.77
N LYS A 170 8.20 -5.28 -14.59
CA LYS A 170 7.53 -4.70 -15.75
C LYS A 170 6.55 -3.66 -15.22
N ALA A 171 6.50 -2.44 -15.79
CA ALA A 171 5.47 -1.49 -15.37
C ALA A 171 4.15 -2.25 -15.32
N PRO A 172 3.38 -2.11 -14.23
CA PRO A 172 2.10 -2.78 -14.14
C PRO A 172 1.38 -2.48 -15.44
N GLU A 173 0.91 -3.52 -16.14
CA GLU A 173 0.18 -3.34 -17.40
C GLU A 173 -0.98 -2.36 -17.24
N ASN A 174 -1.41 -2.19 -15.98
CA ASN A 174 -2.35 -1.22 -15.52
C ASN A 174 -1.66 -0.01 -14.86
N PHE A 175 -1.26 0.98 -15.65
CA PHE A 175 -0.78 2.29 -15.18
C PHE A 175 -1.70 2.93 -14.12
N ILE A 176 -3.01 2.66 -14.21
CA ILE A 176 -4.02 3.08 -13.23
C ILE A 176 -3.67 2.56 -11.82
N ALA A 177 -3.14 1.35 -11.68
CA ALA A 177 -2.72 0.80 -10.38
C ALA A 177 -1.58 1.61 -9.75
N ALA A 178 -0.61 2.08 -10.56
CA ALA A 178 0.49 2.90 -10.09
C ALA A 178 0.01 4.32 -9.68
N GLU A 179 -0.92 4.92 -10.43
CA GLU A 179 -1.52 6.20 -10.02
C GLU A 179 -2.35 6.08 -8.75
N HIS A 180 -3.13 5.00 -8.62
CA HIS A 180 -3.93 4.74 -7.42
C HIS A 180 -3.05 4.48 -6.20
N TYR A 181 -1.93 3.79 -6.37
CA TYR A 181 -0.95 3.62 -5.31
C TYR A 181 -0.30 4.95 -4.92
N ALA A 182 0.12 5.76 -5.89
CA ALA A 182 0.64 7.09 -5.63
C ALA A 182 -0.39 7.98 -4.91
N GLU A 183 -1.70 7.80 -5.19
CA GLU A 183 -2.74 8.50 -4.44
C GLU A 183 -2.90 7.98 -3.03
N ALA A 184 -2.91 6.66 -2.85
CA ALA A 184 -2.96 6.06 -1.54
C ALA A 184 -1.81 6.58 -0.64
N ILE A 185 -0.58 6.71 -1.17
CA ILE A 185 0.54 7.35 -0.46
C ILE A 185 0.21 8.79 -0.07
N ARG A 186 -0.37 9.60 -0.94
CA ARG A 186 -0.69 11.00 -0.61
C ARG A 186 -1.84 11.13 0.38
N ILE A 187 -2.85 10.25 0.32
CA ILE A 187 -3.91 10.16 1.33
C ILE A 187 -3.26 9.84 2.69
N ALA A 188 -2.33 8.89 2.71
CA ALA A 188 -1.58 8.54 3.90
C ALA A 188 -0.81 9.74 4.48
N ASP A 189 -0.01 10.42 3.67
CA ASP A 189 0.82 11.54 4.12
C ASP A 189 -0.04 12.71 4.65
N ARG A 190 -1.20 12.97 4.03
CA ARG A 190 -2.16 14.00 4.49
C ARG A 190 -2.81 13.63 5.82
N SER A 191 -3.24 12.38 5.98
CA SER A 191 -3.84 11.88 7.23
C SER A 191 -2.87 12.03 8.40
N TYR A 192 -1.60 11.67 8.19
CA TYR A 192 -0.55 11.87 9.19
C TYR A 192 -0.34 13.34 9.53
N ALA A 193 -0.24 14.21 8.51
CA ALA A 193 -0.06 15.65 8.72
C ALA A 193 -1.21 16.33 9.47
N ALA A 194 -2.43 15.78 9.40
CA ALA A 194 -3.58 16.24 10.18
C ALA A 194 -3.52 15.84 11.66
N GLY A 195 -2.57 14.98 12.05
CA GLY A 195 -2.43 14.47 13.41
C GLY A 195 -3.39 13.34 13.75
N ASP A 196 -4.05 12.75 12.75
CA ASP A 196 -5.00 11.65 12.91
C ASP A 196 -4.30 10.33 13.25
N SER A 197 -3.00 10.22 12.95
CA SER A 197 -2.14 9.13 13.39
C SER A 197 -0.85 9.67 13.99
N THR A 198 -0.51 9.24 15.21
CA THR A 198 0.74 9.60 15.87
C THR A 198 1.35 8.34 16.48
N ALA A 199 2.46 7.88 15.93
CA ALA A 199 3.31 6.86 16.56
C ALA A 199 4.57 7.51 17.14
N SER A 200 5.08 6.94 18.22
CA SER A 200 6.38 7.29 18.78
C SER A 200 7.54 6.83 17.90
N LEU A 201 7.35 5.73 17.15
CA LEU A 201 8.32 5.18 16.19
C LEU A 201 7.61 4.74 14.90
N PRO A 202 7.62 5.57 13.84
CA PRO A 202 6.99 5.25 12.55
C PRO A 202 7.58 3.98 11.92
N GLY A 203 6.72 3.05 11.50
CA GLY A 203 7.13 1.80 10.87
C GLY A 203 8.03 2.01 9.65
N GLY A 204 7.72 3.00 8.81
CA GLY A 204 8.53 3.35 7.62
C GLY A 204 8.45 2.32 6.49
N LEU A 205 7.43 1.46 6.52
CA LEU A 205 7.28 0.35 5.57
C LEU A 205 6.38 0.74 4.37
N THR A 206 6.58 0.02 3.28
CA THR A 206 5.91 0.17 1.98
C THR A 206 4.84 -0.89 1.82
N ALA A 207 3.62 -0.51 1.44
CA ALA A 207 2.56 -1.47 1.19
C ALA A 207 2.79 -2.23 -0.13
N SER A 208 2.56 -3.54 -0.12
CA SER A 208 2.53 -4.38 -1.31
C SER A 208 1.19 -4.29 -2.00
N ILE A 209 1.11 -3.66 -3.17
CA ILE A 209 -0.11 -3.62 -3.98
C ILE A 209 -0.67 -5.03 -4.19
N PHE A 210 0.22 -5.95 -4.57
CA PHE A 210 -0.16 -7.32 -4.88
C PHE A 210 -0.79 -8.03 -3.67
N LYS A 211 -0.15 -7.97 -2.49
CA LYS A 211 -0.70 -8.61 -1.29
C LYS A 211 -2.03 -7.96 -0.87
N CYS A 212 -2.14 -6.64 -0.98
CA CYS A 212 -3.36 -5.92 -0.65
C CYS A 212 -4.54 -6.31 -1.55
N ASP A 213 -4.34 -6.28 -2.88
CA ASP A 213 -5.33 -6.69 -3.88
C ASP A 213 -5.74 -8.15 -3.67
N THR A 214 -4.75 -9.03 -3.41
CA THR A 214 -4.98 -10.45 -3.10
C THR A 214 -5.87 -10.63 -1.86
N LEU A 215 -5.55 -9.97 -0.75
CA LEU A 215 -6.34 -10.06 0.49
C LEU A 215 -7.74 -9.46 0.33
N GLU A 216 -7.87 -8.38 -0.44
CA GLU A 216 -9.16 -7.77 -0.72
C GLU A 216 -10.07 -8.67 -1.57
N HIS A 217 -9.54 -9.31 -2.62
CA HIS A 217 -10.32 -10.28 -3.40
C HIS A 217 -10.81 -11.45 -2.55
N LEU A 218 -9.97 -11.95 -1.64
CA LEU A 218 -10.34 -13.05 -0.75
C LEU A 218 -11.44 -12.66 0.24
N THR A 219 -11.38 -11.44 0.78
CA THR A 219 -12.31 -10.98 1.82
C THR A 219 -13.64 -10.49 1.25
N THR A 220 -13.62 -9.88 0.06
CA THR A 220 -14.82 -9.29 -0.56
C THR A 220 -15.47 -10.19 -1.63
N GLY A 221 -14.72 -11.19 -2.14
CA GLY A 221 -15.16 -12.01 -3.26
C GLY A 221 -15.20 -11.28 -4.61
N LYS A 222 -14.71 -10.02 -4.67
CA LYS A 222 -14.63 -9.24 -5.92
C LYS A 222 -13.68 -9.96 -6.91
N LYS A 223 -14.09 -10.06 -8.17
CA LYS A 223 -13.36 -10.77 -9.25
C LYS A 223 -12.61 -9.84 -10.22
N GLY A 224 -12.68 -8.52 -10.02
CA GLY A 224 -12.01 -7.51 -10.85
C GLY A 224 -10.90 -6.80 -10.08
N PRO A 225 -9.95 -6.14 -10.77
CA PRO A 225 -8.82 -5.46 -10.12
C PRO A 225 -9.32 -4.49 -9.03
N SER A 226 -8.84 -4.68 -7.80
CA SER A 226 -9.37 -4.01 -6.60
C SER A 226 -8.91 -2.56 -6.47
N LEU A 227 -8.22 -2.00 -7.45
CA LEU A 227 -7.87 -0.60 -7.41
C LEU A 227 -8.88 0.28 -8.15
N GLY A 228 -9.87 -0.27 -8.85
CA GLY A 228 -10.84 0.51 -9.63
C GLY A 228 -11.87 1.32 -8.82
N ASP A 229 -12.07 1.04 -7.54
CA ASP A 229 -13.08 1.68 -6.69
C ASP A 229 -12.43 2.61 -5.66
N HIS A 230 -13.00 3.82 -5.52
CA HIS A 230 -12.51 4.89 -4.63
C HIS A 230 -12.31 4.41 -3.18
N ASN A 231 -13.22 3.59 -2.67
CA ASN A 231 -13.09 3.05 -1.31
C ASN A 231 -11.82 2.23 -1.15
N GLN A 232 -11.36 1.57 -2.21
CA GLN A 232 -10.20 0.70 -2.19
C GLN A 232 -8.90 1.52 -2.20
N ILE A 233 -8.85 2.63 -2.95
CA ILE A 233 -7.75 3.60 -2.88
C ILE A 233 -7.64 4.21 -1.49
N TYR A 234 -8.77 4.54 -0.87
CA TYR A 234 -8.79 5.06 0.49
C TYR A 234 -8.34 4.01 1.51
N VAL A 235 -8.80 2.76 1.39
CA VAL A 235 -8.36 1.63 2.24
C VAL A 235 -6.87 1.39 2.10
N LEU A 236 -6.35 1.37 0.87
CA LEU A 236 -4.92 1.28 0.60
C LEU A 236 -4.16 2.48 1.18
N GLY A 237 -4.73 3.69 1.11
CA GLY A 237 -4.14 4.87 1.73
C GLY A 237 -4.10 4.79 3.25
N CYS A 238 -5.15 4.25 3.88
CA CYS A 238 -5.16 3.97 5.31
C CYS A 238 -4.10 2.93 5.66
N LEU A 239 -3.94 1.89 4.86
CA LEU A 239 -2.94 0.84 5.06
C LEU A 239 -1.51 1.37 4.91
N ILE A 240 -1.25 2.20 3.89
CA ILE A 240 0.05 2.87 3.71
C ILE A 240 0.31 3.81 4.90
N ASN A 241 -0.70 4.55 5.35
CA ASN A 241 -0.58 5.38 6.55
C ASN A 241 -0.20 4.53 7.76
N HIS A 242 -0.82 3.37 7.89
CA HIS A 242 -0.54 2.40 8.93
C HIS A 242 0.91 1.93 8.90
N LEU A 243 1.37 1.40 7.77
CA LEU A 243 2.71 0.86 7.60
C LEU A 243 3.81 1.91 7.74
N LYS A 244 3.54 3.13 7.25
CA LYS A 244 4.52 4.22 7.26
C LYS A 244 4.59 4.92 8.62
N TYR A 245 3.45 5.13 9.27
CA TYR A 245 3.31 6.03 10.43
C TYR A 245 2.78 5.37 11.70
N GLY A 246 2.39 4.11 11.67
CA GLY A 246 2.03 3.36 12.87
C GLY A 246 3.26 2.97 13.69
N LEU A 247 3.00 2.56 14.94
CA LEU A 247 4.01 2.15 15.89
C LEU A 247 4.46 0.73 15.61
N ALA A 248 5.75 0.53 15.38
CA ALA A 248 6.35 -0.79 15.21
C ALA A 248 6.46 -1.52 16.57
N GLU A 249 5.89 -2.72 16.67
CA GLU A 249 5.77 -3.51 17.90
C GLU A 249 5.95 -5.03 17.62
N PRO A 250 6.27 -5.83 18.64
CA PRO A 250 6.44 -7.27 18.45
C PRO A 250 5.13 -8.02 18.21
N GLY A 251 5.19 -9.02 17.33
CA GLY A 251 4.15 -10.01 17.13
C GLY A 251 4.69 -11.42 17.05
N LEU A 252 3.95 -12.40 17.58
CA LEU A 252 4.37 -13.80 17.56
C LEU A 252 3.28 -14.68 16.97
N VAL A 253 3.66 -15.60 16.10
CA VAL A 253 2.75 -16.66 15.67
C VAL A 253 2.59 -17.65 16.80
N VAL A 254 1.38 -17.73 17.35
CA VAL A 254 1.09 -18.51 18.56
C VAL A 254 0.33 -19.81 18.27
N SER A 255 -0.27 -19.93 17.07
CA SER A 255 -0.94 -21.15 16.64
C SER A 255 -0.98 -21.22 15.11
N VAL A 256 -0.72 -22.41 14.57
CA VAL A 256 -0.91 -22.72 13.15
C VAL A 256 -1.73 -23.99 13.05
N THR A 257 -2.90 -23.92 12.42
CA THR A 257 -3.77 -25.04 12.12
C THR A 257 -4.06 -25.09 10.61
N PRO A 258 -4.70 -26.16 10.10
CA PRO A 258 -5.09 -26.21 8.69
C PRO A 258 -5.96 -25.02 8.25
N ASP A 259 -6.79 -24.50 9.15
CA ASP A 259 -7.76 -23.45 8.84
C ASP A 259 -7.30 -22.05 9.26
N TRP A 260 -6.50 -21.94 10.31
CA TRP A 260 -6.15 -20.65 10.93
C TRP A 260 -4.67 -20.54 11.30
N VAL A 261 -4.10 -19.37 11.02
CA VAL A 261 -2.87 -18.87 11.62
C VAL A 261 -3.24 -17.81 12.64
N LYS A 262 -2.78 -17.93 13.88
CA LYS A 262 -3.02 -16.96 14.95
C LYS A 262 -1.74 -16.23 15.32
N VAL A 263 -1.83 -14.90 15.41
CA VAL A 263 -0.73 -14.01 15.78
C VAL A 263 -1.11 -13.27 17.05
N ALA A 264 -0.29 -13.35 18.09
CA ALA A 264 -0.36 -12.46 19.24
C ALA A 264 0.36 -11.17 18.87
N ALA A 265 -0.36 -10.06 18.83
CA ALA A 265 0.17 -8.72 18.60
C ALA A 265 0.23 -7.99 19.93
N TYR A 266 1.44 -7.68 20.40
CA TYR A 266 1.65 -6.92 21.62
C TYR A 266 1.51 -5.42 21.35
N SER A 267 1.01 -4.69 22.36
CA SER A 267 1.11 -3.24 22.37
C SER A 267 1.57 -2.71 23.71
N CYS A 268 2.64 -1.91 23.71
CA CYS A 268 3.16 -1.28 24.93
C CYS A 268 2.24 -0.18 25.47
N GLU A 269 1.40 0.42 24.61
CA GLU A 269 0.40 1.41 25.01
C GLU A 269 -0.69 0.81 25.93
N PHE A 270 -1.00 -0.46 25.72
CA PHE A 270 -2.02 -1.21 26.47
C PHE A 270 -1.42 -2.22 27.47
N ASP A 271 -0.12 -2.50 27.37
CA ASP A 271 0.60 -3.57 28.09
C ASP A 271 -0.13 -4.92 27.98
N THR A 272 -0.56 -5.25 26.76
CA THR A 272 -1.39 -6.43 26.51
C THR A 272 -1.15 -6.96 25.11
N ILE A 273 -1.67 -8.17 24.86
CA ILE A 273 -1.73 -8.74 23.51
C ILE A 273 -3.18 -8.78 23.02
N VAL A 274 -3.36 -8.65 21.72
CA VAL A 274 -4.56 -9.15 21.03
C VAL A 274 -4.18 -10.28 20.10
N VAL A 275 -5.08 -11.26 19.96
CA VAL A 275 -4.83 -12.44 19.13
C VAL A 275 -5.61 -12.29 17.83
N LEU A 276 -4.88 -12.10 16.74
CA LEU A 276 -5.41 -11.96 15.39
C LEU A 276 -5.49 -13.34 14.74
N GLY A 277 -6.63 -13.66 14.14
CA GLY A 277 -6.85 -14.90 13.39
C GLY A 277 -6.89 -14.64 11.89
N PHE A 278 -6.04 -15.33 11.14
CA PHE A 278 -5.97 -15.25 9.69
C PHE A 278 -6.29 -16.61 9.07
N PRO A 279 -7.17 -16.68 8.05
CA PRO A 279 -7.38 -17.91 7.33
C PRO A 279 -6.07 -18.40 6.70
N THR A 280 -5.71 -19.67 6.90
CA THR A 280 -4.45 -20.24 6.38
C THR A 280 -4.32 -20.06 4.87
N LYS A 281 -5.43 -20.17 4.13
CA LYS A 281 -5.47 -19.94 2.67
C LYS A 281 -5.06 -18.53 2.26
N ALA A 282 -5.36 -17.51 3.08
CA ALA A 282 -4.95 -16.14 2.80
C ALA A 282 -3.44 -15.97 3.03
N ILE A 283 -2.92 -16.53 4.12
CA ILE A 283 -1.48 -16.51 4.42
C ILE A 283 -0.68 -17.23 3.34
N ASP A 284 -1.17 -18.36 2.84
CA ASP A 284 -0.51 -19.12 1.78
C ASP A 284 -0.36 -18.34 0.47
N LEU A 285 -1.15 -17.28 0.26
CA LEU A 285 -1.07 -16.41 -0.92
C LEU A 285 -0.10 -15.23 -0.72
N VAL A 286 -0.03 -14.66 0.49
CA VAL A 286 0.79 -13.46 0.77
C VAL A 286 2.14 -13.75 1.44
N ALA A 287 2.33 -14.96 1.96
CA ALA A 287 3.57 -15.44 2.57
C ALA A 287 3.84 -16.92 2.23
N PRO A 288 4.03 -17.28 0.94
CA PRO A 288 4.20 -18.66 0.51
C PRO A 288 5.58 -19.25 0.81
N GLY A 289 5.65 -20.58 0.81
CA GLY A 289 6.90 -21.34 0.80
C GLY A 289 7.76 -21.10 2.05
N LYS A 290 8.99 -20.64 1.86
CA LYS A 290 9.95 -20.39 2.95
C LYS A 290 9.56 -19.21 3.86
N THR A 291 8.63 -18.36 3.43
CA THR A 291 8.13 -17.21 4.20
C THR A 291 6.90 -17.55 5.04
N ARG A 292 6.39 -18.78 4.92
CA ARG A 292 5.22 -19.23 5.66
C ARG A 292 5.52 -19.26 7.16
N PRO A 293 4.78 -18.52 8.00
CA PRO A 293 5.04 -18.48 9.43
C PRO A 293 4.72 -19.82 10.09
N ILE A 294 5.54 -20.18 11.07
CA ILE A 294 5.35 -21.31 11.99
C ILE A 294 5.14 -20.78 13.41
N VAL A 295 4.72 -21.65 14.35
CA VAL A 295 4.63 -21.24 15.75
C VAL A 295 6.00 -20.77 16.26
N GLY A 296 6.02 -19.61 16.91
CA GLY A 296 7.24 -18.93 17.37
C GLY A 296 7.88 -18.00 16.34
N THR A 297 7.39 -17.95 15.09
CA THR A 297 7.87 -16.95 14.13
C THR A 297 7.60 -15.54 14.66
N GLN A 298 8.68 -14.73 14.76
CA GLN A 298 8.62 -13.31 15.04
C GLN A 298 8.09 -12.53 13.84
N LEU A 299 7.14 -11.64 14.12
CA LEU A 299 6.47 -10.78 13.17
C LEU A 299 6.57 -9.33 13.63
N LEU A 300 6.65 -8.40 12.68
CA LEU A 300 6.53 -6.98 13.01
C LEU A 300 5.07 -6.60 12.91
N ILE A 301 4.54 -6.14 14.03
CA ILE A 301 3.23 -5.50 14.09
C ILE A 301 3.45 -4.02 13.88
N VAL A 302 2.63 -3.40 13.06
CA VAL A 302 2.54 -1.96 13.01
C VAL A 302 1.15 -1.59 13.51
N SER A 303 1.08 -0.79 14.56
CA SER A 303 -0.16 -0.46 15.27
C SER A 303 -0.54 1.00 15.05
N GLN A 304 -1.84 1.25 14.87
CA GLN A 304 -2.43 2.58 14.97
C GLN A 304 -3.43 2.65 16.11
N PHE A 305 -3.58 3.85 16.64
CA PHE A 305 -4.37 4.11 17.84
C PHE A 305 -5.30 5.28 17.62
N SER A 306 -6.48 5.21 18.22
CA SER A 306 -7.42 6.33 18.26
C SER A 306 -7.43 6.93 19.66
N ARG A 307 -7.27 8.26 19.73
CA ARG A 307 -7.22 8.99 21.01
C ARG A 307 -8.56 8.89 21.73
N ARG A 308 -8.52 8.80 23.06
CA ARG A 308 -9.72 9.00 23.88
C ARG A 308 -10.23 10.43 23.71
N GLY A 309 -11.47 10.55 23.24
CA GLY A 309 -12.19 11.81 23.19
C GLY A 309 -13.07 12.03 24.42
N PRO A 310 -13.67 13.22 24.58
CA PRO A 310 -14.57 13.54 25.69
C PRO A 310 -15.77 12.59 25.81
N ASN A 311 -16.16 11.96 24.70
CA ASN A 311 -17.32 11.07 24.61
C ASN A 311 -16.93 9.58 24.57
N THR A 312 -15.64 9.24 24.70
CA THR A 312 -15.19 7.84 24.62
C THR A 312 -15.24 7.21 26.00
N GLN A 313 -16.26 6.38 26.26
CA GLN A 313 -16.41 5.67 27.53
C GLN A 313 -15.55 4.42 27.58
N GLY A 314 -14.27 4.58 27.91
CA GLY A 314 -13.34 3.47 28.19
C GLY A 314 -12.66 2.86 26.97
N VAL A 315 -11.94 1.76 27.22
CA VAL A 315 -11.26 0.97 26.19
C VAL A 315 -12.28 0.06 25.48
N GLN A 316 -12.03 -0.29 24.22
CA GLN A 316 -12.78 -1.33 23.51
C GLN A 316 -12.91 -2.61 24.36
N ALA A 317 -14.10 -3.21 24.32
CA ALA A 317 -14.49 -4.29 25.24
C ALA A 317 -13.68 -5.58 25.06
N ASP A 318 -13.03 -5.75 23.92
CA ASP A 318 -12.17 -6.89 23.57
C ASP A 318 -10.71 -6.70 24.01
N ILE A 319 -10.37 -5.56 24.60
CA ILE A 319 -9.03 -5.27 25.13
C ILE A 319 -9.09 -5.30 26.66
N THR A 320 -8.26 -6.15 27.25
CA THR A 320 -7.98 -6.12 28.69
C THR A 320 -6.66 -5.40 28.92
N MET A 321 -6.72 -4.27 29.61
CA MET A 321 -5.55 -3.46 29.95
C MET A 321 -4.59 -4.22 30.86
N GLY A 322 -3.30 -4.14 30.57
CA GLY A 322 -2.24 -4.60 31.45
C GLY A 322 -1.90 -3.59 32.55
N PRO A 323 -1.10 -4.01 33.54
CA PRO A 323 -0.71 -3.18 34.67
C PRO A 323 0.15 -1.96 34.29
N ARG A 324 0.85 -1.97 33.15
CA ARG A 324 1.72 -0.88 32.69
C ARG A 324 1.11 -0.01 31.59
N THR A 325 -0.21 -0.07 31.38
CA THR A 325 -0.88 0.73 30.34
C THR A 325 -0.71 2.24 30.51
N LEU A 326 -0.62 2.97 29.40
CA LEU A 326 -0.45 4.42 29.36
C LEU A 326 -1.78 5.22 29.40
N ASP A 327 -2.94 4.54 29.35
CA ASP A 327 -4.31 5.11 29.45
C ASP A 327 -4.67 6.26 28.47
N LYS A 328 -3.91 6.43 27.38
CA LYS A 328 -4.12 7.50 26.38
C LYS A 328 -5.10 7.15 25.27
N TRP A 329 -5.18 5.86 24.95
CA TRP A 329 -5.86 5.35 23.76
C TRP A 329 -7.09 4.54 24.16
N TYR A 330 -8.07 4.44 23.26
CA TYR A 330 -9.26 3.61 23.49
C TYR A 330 -9.28 2.33 22.67
N ASN A 331 -8.48 2.25 21.61
CA ASN A 331 -8.33 1.07 20.77
C ASN A 331 -6.88 0.96 20.27
N PHE A 332 -6.55 -0.20 19.72
CA PHE A 332 -5.42 -0.33 18.81
C PHE A 332 -5.79 -1.23 17.64
N HIS A 333 -5.25 -0.90 16.48
CA HIS A 333 -5.45 -1.60 15.22
C HIS A 333 -4.11 -2.20 14.83
N PRO A 334 -3.82 -3.47 15.18
CA PRO A 334 -2.55 -4.09 14.81
C PRO A 334 -2.59 -4.60 13.36
N LEU A 335 -1.52 -4.34 12.62
CA LEU A 335 -1.30 -4.82 11.27
C LEU A 335 -0.05 -5.69 11.22
N VAL A 336 -0.17 -6.93 10.75
CA VAL A 336 1.00 -7.80 10.52
C VAL A 336 1.69 -7.37 9.23
N ALA A 337 2.80 -6.64 9.35
CA ALA A 337 3.37 -5.97 8.20
C ALA A 337 3.87 -6.95 7.11
N GLN A 338 4.37 -8.15 7.46
CA GLN A 338 4.76 -9.15 6.46
C GLN A 338 3.62 -9.59 5.52
N PHE A 339 2.37 -9.49 5.96
CA PHE A 339 1.23 -9.95 5.16
C PHE A 339 0.77 -8.91 4.13
N VAL A 340 1.25 -7.68 4.24
CA VAL A 340 0.76 -6.54 3.45
C VAL A 340 1.87 -5.65 2.92
N SER A 341 3.13 -5.94 3.22
CA SER A 341 4.33 -5.23 2.77
C SER A 341 5.27 -6.17 2.02
N ASP A 342 5.96 -5.66 1.01
CA ASP A 342 7.04 -6.36 0.31
C ASP A 342 8.40 -6.12 0.97
N ASP A 343 8.46 -5.21 1.95
CA ASP A 343 9.68 -4.87 2.68
C ASP A 343 10.11 -5.95 3.66
N SER A 344 9.40 -7.09 3.76
CA SER A 344 9.77 -8.20 4.65
C SER A 344 11.17 -8.79 4.40
N HIS A 345 11.81 -8.39 3.29
CA HIS A 345 13.20 -8.71 2.96
C HIS A 345 14.11 -7.46 2.86
N ALA A 346 13.56 -6.26 3.09
CA ALA A 346 14.32 -5.02 3.04
C ALA A 346 15.18 -4.85 4.31
N PRO A 347 16.37 -4.22 4.22
CA PRO A 347 17.21 -3.94 5.39
C PRO A 347 16.46 -3.21 6.51
N LEU A 348 15.58 -2.26 6.15
CA LEU A 348 14.78 -1.48 7.09
C LEU A 348 13.88 -2.35 7.98
N TRP A 349 13.34 -3.45 7.43
CA TRP A 349 12.55 -4.40 8.20
C TRP A 349 13.36 -5.02 9.35
N LYS A 350 14.55 -5.52 9.00
CA LYS A 350 15.43 -6.17 9.96
C LYS A 350 15.88 -5.17 11.02
N GLU A 351 16.22 -3.95 10.61
CA GLU A 351 16.54 -2.83 11.52
C GLU A 351 15.39 -2.60 12.52
N ARG A 352 14.12 -2.55 12.05
CA ARG A 352 12.97 -2.38 12.95
C ARG A 352 12.76 -3.54 13.92
N MET A 353 12.94 -4.78 13.50
CA MET A 353 12.83 -5.90 14.44
C MET A 353 13.98 -5.92 15.44
N ASP A 354 15.20 -5.58 15.00
CA ASP A 354 16.40 -5.55 15.85
C ASP A 354 16.36 -4.37 16.86
N GLU A 355 15.54 -3.33 16.63
CA GLU A 355 15.26 -2.24 17.57
C GLU A 355 14.33 -2.66 18.73
N ILE A 356 13.59 -3.77 18.60
CA ILE A 356 12.66 -4.25 19.63
C ILE A 356 13.44 -5.05 20.68
N ASP A 357 13.27 -4.68 21.95
CA ASP A 357 13.91 -5.35 23.09
C ASP A 357 13.55 -6.85 23.13
N GLU A 358 14.56 -7.70 23.34
CA GLU A 358 14.42 -9.15 23.53
C GLU A 358 13.46 -9.49 24.68
N GLU A 359 13.39 -8.65 25.71
CA GLU A 359 12.44 -8.79 26.81
C GLU A 359 10.98 -8.63 26.33
N LEU A 360 10.69 -7.70 25.41
CA LEU A 360 9.34 -7.53 24.86
C LEU A 360 8.87 -8.73 24.03
N TRP A 361 9.79 -9.39 23.31
CA TRP A 361 9.48 -10.62 22.61
C TRP A 361 9.09 -11.75 23.59
N LYS A 362 9.79 -11.85 24.72
CA LYS A 362 9.47 -12.81 25.78
C LYS A 362 8.15 -12.48 26.46
N ASP A 363 7.95 -11.23 26.86
CA ASP A 363 6.70 -10.74 27.46
C ASP A 363 5.50 -11.09 26.55
N THR A 364 5.62 -10.86 25.24
CA THR A 364 4.57 -11.20 24.26
C THR A 364 4.18 -12.68 24.32
N TRP A 365 5.18 -13.58 24.44
CA TRP A 365 4.94 -15.00 24.57
C TRP A 365 4.33 -15.38 25.93
N GLU A 366 4.83 -14.78 27.01
CA GLU A 366 4.34 -15.01 28.37
C GLU A 366 2.86 -14.59 28.52
N HIS A 367 2.50 -13.40 28.04
CA HIS A 367 1.11 -12.93 27.97
C HIS A 367 0.19 -13.93 27.26
N TRP A 368 0.65 -14.54 26.16
CA TRP A 368 -0.09 -15.58 25.47
C TRP A 368 -0.25 -16.86 26.31
N THR A 369 0.82 -17.32 26.95
CA THR A 369 0.77 -18.53 27.78
C THR A 369 -0.17 -18.37 28.97
N ASP A 370 -0.13 -17.22 29.65
CA ASP A 370 -1.00 -16.90 30.79
C ASP A 370 -2.47 -16.80 30.37
N TRP A 371 -2.73 -16.15 29.23
CA TRP A 371 -4.07 -16.09 28.65
C TRP A 371 -4.61 -17.49 28.36
N LYS A 372 -3.81 -18.35 27.74
CA LYS A 372 -4.21 -19.72 27.38
C LYS A 372 -4.54 -20.55 28.63
N VAL A 373 -3.74 -20.45 29.69
CA VAL A 373 -4.01 -21.13 30.97
C VAL A 373 -5.31 -20.62 31.59
N THR A 374 -5.54 -19.31 31.56
CA THR A 374 -6.75 -18.69 32.12
C THR A 374 -8.00 -19.09 31.34
N LEU A 375 -7.94 -19.13 30.01
CA LEU A 375 -9.05 -19.56 29.16
C LEU A 375 -9.42 -21.03 29.43
N CYS A 376 -8.42 -21.92 29.51
CA CYS A 376 -8.61 -23.33 29.82
C CYS A 376 -9.24 -23.56 31.21
N ARG A 377 -9.06 -22.63 32.16
CA ARG A 377 -9.68 -22.70 33.49
C ARG A 377 -11.11 -22.15 33.53
N LYS A 378 -11.42 -21.16 32.68
CA LYS A 378 -12.73 -20.45 32.67
C LYS A 378 -13.79 -21.13 31.80
N LEU A 379 -13.41 -21.96 30.83
CA LEU A 379 -14.35 -22.78 30.09
C LEU A 379 -14.53 -24.09 30.87
N PRO A 380 -15.68 -24.34 31.53
CA PRO A 380 -16.00 -25.69 31.98
C PRO A 380 -15.91 -26.58 30.74
N LEU A 381 -15.26 -27.73 30.87
CA LEU A 381 -15.33 -28.79 29.86
C LEU A 381 -16.82 -29.08 29.61
N ALA A 382 -17.39 -28.42 28.61
CA ALA A 382 -18.68 -28.80 28.05
C ALA A 382 -18.43 -30.17 27.40
N ARG A 383 -18.75 -31.22 28.17
CA ARG A 383 -18.80 -32.59 27.69
C ARG A 383 -20.05 -32.80 26.86
#